data_AF-A0A1M4Y0J5-F1
#
_entry.id   AF-A0A1M4Y0J5-F1
#
_cell.length_a   1.000
_cell.length_b   1.000
_cell.length_c   1.000
_cell.angle_alpha   90.00
_cell.angle_beta   90.00
_cell.angle_gamma   90.00
#
_symmetry.space_group_name_H-M   'P 1'
#
loop_
_entity.id
_entity.type
_entity.pdbx_description
1 polymer ?
#
loop_
_entity_poly.entity_id
_entity_poly.type
_entity_poly.pdbx_seq_one_letter_code
_entity_poly.pdbx_strand_id
1 'polypeptide(L)'
;MGENNLFRKMNTELNAEDITMLSPLQLAYIGDAVYELFVRTYLLEKKLSVKELHKSTIKYVRAEAQANIVHILDDVLTEEEQIIVKKGRNAKTNTMPKNANMIDYKYATGFEALIGYLYLMGKDSRIEELFELVSNIEINK
;
A
#
# COMPACT_ATOMS: atom_id res chain seq x y z
N MET A 1 -16.20 9.69 10.92
CA MET A 1 -15.15 9.95 11.92
C MET A 1 -13.93 10.45 11.17
N GLY A 2 -13.89 11.74 10.84
CA GLY A 2 -12.77 12.37 10.15
C GLY A 2 -12.12 13.40 11.07
N GLU A 3 -10.83 13.67 10.86
CA GLU A 3 -10.00 14.79 11.37
C GLU A 3 -8.94 14.55 12.46
N ASN A 4 -8.79 13.36 13.05
CA ASN A 4 -7.71 13.13 14.04
C ASN A 4 -6.77 11.99 13.67
N ASN A 5 -6.19 12.02 12.46
CA ASN A 5 -5.00 11.20 12.18
C ASN A 5 -3.75 11.96 12.64
N LEU A 6 -3.19 11.56 13.80
CA LEU A 6 -1.98 12.16 14.38
C LEU A 6 -0.80 12.21 13.40
N PHE A 7 -0.62 11.15 12.62
CA PHE A 7 0.52 11.02 11.71
C PHE A 7 0.43 12.02 10.55
N ARG A 8 -0.77 12.31 10.04
CA ARG A 8 -0.95 13.34 8.99
C ARG A 8 -0.67 14.74 9.51
N LYS A 9 -1.00 15.04 10.77
CA LYS A 9 -0.75 16.35 11.38
C LYS A 9 0.72 16.71 11.52
N MET A 10 1.62 15.74 11.41
CA MET A 10 3.06 15.99 11.36
C MET A 10 3.48 16.75 10.10
N ASN A 11 2.64 16.74 9.05
CA ASN A 11 2.85 17.53 7.86
C ASN A 11 1.78 18.62 7.75
N THR A 12 2.21 19.87 7.92
CA THR A 12 1.30 21.04 7.92
C THR A 12 1.36 21.84 6.63
N GLU A 13 2.29 21.51 5.74
CA GLU A 13 2.59 22.29 4.53
C GLU A 13 2.14 21.57 3.25
N LEU A 14 2.08 20.24 3.24
CA LEU A 14 1.61 19.49 2.06
C LEU A 14 0.10 19.66 1.86
N ASN A 15 -0.29 20.36 0.81
CA ASN A 15 -1.66 20.38 0.31
C ASN A 15 -1.88 19.29 -0.76
N ALA A 16 -3.11 19.18 -1.28
CA ALA A 16 -3.46 18.19 -2.29
C ALA A 16 -2.62 18.30 -3.58
N GLU A 17 -2.32 19.52 -4.03
CA GLU A 17 -1.49 19.76 -5.22
C GLU A 17 -0.05 19.27 -4.98
N ASP A 18 0.54 19.59 -3.83
CA ASP A 18 1.88 19.12 -3.48
C ASP A 18 1.96 17.58 -3.44
N ILE A 19 0.92 16.93 -2.91
CA ILE A 19 0.83 15.46 -2.85
C ILE A 19 0.86 14.86 -4.26
N THR A 20 0.14 15.46 -5.21
CA THR A 20 0.13 14.98 -6.60
C THR A 20 1.46 15.18 -7.33
N MET A 21 2.32 16.09 -6.82
CA MET A 21 3.66 16.35 -7.33
C MET A 21 4.74 15.46 -6.71
N LEU A 22 4.44 14.75 -5.62
CA LEU A 22 5.40 13.82 -5.01
C LEU A 22 5.84 12.76 -6.02
N SER A 23 7.13 12.41 -5.98
CA SER A 23 7.63 11.32 -6.81
C SER A 23 6.99 10.00 -6.41
N PRO A 24 6.83 9.04 -7.34
CA PRO A 24 6.23 7.76 -7.02
C PRO A 24 6.98 6.99 -5.93
N LEU A 25 8.30 7.18 -5.80
CA LEU A 25 9.10 6.57 -4.74
C LEU A 25 8.87 7.21 -3.36
N GLN A 26 8.59 8.52 -3.31
CA GLN A 26 8.20 9.18 -2.05
C GLN A 26 6.82 8.69 -1.59
N LEU A 27 5.88 8.51 -2.52
CA LEU A 27 4.58 7.92 -2.23
C LEU A 27 4.74 6.47 -1.76
N ALA A 28 5.53 5.66 -2.46
CA ALA A 28 5.79 4.28 -2.07
C ALA A 28 6.44 4.18 -0.69
N TYR A 29 7.40 5.06 -0.39
CA TYR A 29 8.08 5.10 0.90
C TYR A 29 7.11 5.22 2.10
N ILE A 30 6.14 6.15 2.04
CA ILE A 30 5.16 6.27 3.12
C ILE A 30 4.08 5.18 3.03
N GLY A 31 3.72 4.77 1.82
CA GLY A 31 2.70 3.75 1.58
C GLY A 31 3.07 2.37 2.13
N ASP A 32 4.33 1.95 2.01
CA ASP A 32 4.86 0.72 2.61
C ASP A 32 4.64 0.71 4.14
N ALA A 33 5.01 1.81 4.82
CA ALA A 33 4.82 1.94 6.26
C ALA A 33 3.33 1.92 6.67
N VAL A 34 2.48 2.60 5.91
CA VAL A 34 1.02 2.63 6.14
C VAL A 34 0.43 1.23 5.97
N TYR A 35 0.79 0.53 4.88
CA TYR A 35 0.28 -0.81 4.59
C TYR A 35 0.76 -1.84 5.63
N GLU A 36 2.04 -1.81 6.02
CA GLU A 36 2.60 -2.66 7.07
C GLU A 36 1.84 -2.48 8.40
N LEU A 37 1.61 -1.23 8.82
CA LEU A 37 0.87 -0.94 10.04
C LEU A 37 -0.59 -1.38 9.94
N PHE A 38 -1.23 -1.15 8.79
CA PHE A 38 -2.61 -1.56 8.53
C PHE A 38 -2.76 -3.09 8.67
N VAL A 39 -1.91 -3.86 7.96
CA VAL A 39 -1.92 -5.33 8.00
C VAL A 39 -1.67 -5.86 9.42
N ARG A 40 -0.67 -5.29 10.13
CA ARG A 40 -0.39 -5.69 11.52
C ARG A 40 -1.59 -5.43 12.42
N THR A 41 -2.25 -4.29 12.26
CA THR A 41 -3.47 -3.93 13.02
C THR A 41 -4.59 -4.93 12.76
N TYR A 42 -4.88 -5.23 11.49
CA TYR A 42 -5.89 -6.20 11.09
C TYR A 42 -5.64 -7.60 11.67
N LEU A 43 -4.39 -8.05 11.70
CA LEU A 43 -4.05 -9.40 12.18
C LEU A 43 -4.12 -9.56 13.71
N LEU A 44 -4.04 -8.47 14.49
CA LEU A 44 -4.09 -8.55 15.95
C LEU A 44 -5.42 -9.09 16.48
N GLU A 45 -6.51 -8.92 15.73
CA GLU A 45 -7.83 -9.45 16.12
C GLU A 45 -7.88 -10.99 16.09
N LYS A 46 -6.98 -11.64 15.35
CA LYS A 46 -6.97 -13.10 15.14
C LYS A 46 -6.43 -13.92 16.33
N LYS A 47 -6.10 -13.30 17.47
CA LYS A 47 -5.58 -13.94 18.71
C LYS A 47 -4.37 -14.88 18.48
N LEU A 48 -3.52 -14.53 17.51
CA LEU A 48 -2.34 -15.30 17.14
C LEU A 48 -1.15 -14.98 18.06
N SER A 49 -0.20 -15.91 18.19
CA SER A 49 1.08 -15.62 18.84
C SER A 49 1.91 -14.63 18.01
N VAL A 50 2.87 -13.92 18.63
CA VAL A 50 3.76 -12.97 17.92
C VAL A 50 4.48 -13.61 16.74
N LYS A 51 4.89 -14.88 16.87
CA LYS A 51 5.54 -15.65 15.80
C LYS A 51 4.59 -15.88 14.61
N GLU A 52 3.33 -16.18 14.89
CA GLU A 52 2.31 -16.39 13.87
C GLU A 52 1.85 -15.08 13.23
N LEU A 53 1.76 -14.00 14.01
CA LEU A 53 1.52 -12.64 13.50
C LEU A 53 2.60 -12.26 12.49
N HIS A 54 3.88 -12.37 12.85
CA HIS A 54 4.98 -12.04 11.94
C HIS A 54 4.93 -12.87 10.64
N LYS A 55 4.71 -14.18 10.74
CA LYS A 55 4.54 -15.05 9.57
C LYS A 55 3.35 -14.65 8.71
N SER A 56 2.24 -14.26 9.32
CA SER A 56 1.03 -13.85 8.62
C SER A 56 1.23 -12.50 7.94
N THR A 57 1.83 -11.52 8.63
CA THR A 57 2.18 -10.22 8.04
C THR A 57 3.03 -10.37 6.78
N ILE A 58 4.08 -11.21 6.82
CA ILE A 58 4.94 -11.47 5.64
C ILE A 58 4.14 -11.92 4.42
N LYS A 59 3.04 -12.67 4.61
CA LYS A 59 2.22 -13.14 3.49
C LYS A 59 1.52 -12.00 2.75
N TYR A 60 1.19 -10.90 3.43
CA TYR A 60 0.55 -9.73 2.84
C TYR A 60 1.55 -8.72 2.27
N VAL A 61 2.68 -8.53 2.97
CA VAL A 61 3.57 -7.37 2.73
C VAL A 61 4.76 -7.69 1.83
N ARG A 62 5.01 -8.97 1.52
CA ARG A 62 6.06 -9.35 0.55
C ARG A 62 5.69 -8.86 -0.87
N ALA A 63 6.71 -8.50 -1.66
CA ALA A 63 6.51 -7.93 -3.00
C ALA A 63 5.64 -8.79 -3.93
N GLU A 64 5.79 -10.12 -3.90
CA GLU A 64 4.95 -11.06 -4.68
C GLU A 64 3.45 -10.92 -4.32
N ALA A 65 3.15 -10.79 -3.03
CA ALA A 65 1.76 -10.65 -2.57
C ALA A 65 1.19 -9.30 -2.99
N GLN A 66 1.95 -8.22 -2.77
CA GLN A 66 1.53 -6.89 -3.21
C GLN A 66 1.35 -6.80 -4.73
N ALA A 67 2.20 -7.47 -5.52
CA ALA A 67 2.03 -7.54 -6.98
C ALA A 67 0.72 -8.23 -7.37
N ASN A 68 0.40 -9.36 -6.72
CA ASN A 68 -0.86 -10.05 -6.94
C ASN A 68 -2.06 -9.19 -6.54
N ILE A 69 -1.95 -8.39 -5.48
CA ILE A 69 -2.99 -7.45 -5.05
C ILE A 69 -3.27 -6.43 -6.15
N VAL A 70 -2.26 -5.84 -6.78
CA VAL A 70 -2.47 -4.91 -7.90
C VAL A 70 -3.28 -5.55 -9.01
N HIS A 71 -2.97 -6.80 -9.37
CA HIS A 71 -3.70 -7.53 -10.41
C HIS A 71 -5.16 -7.81 -10.02
N ILE A 72 -5.44 -8.08 -8.75
CA ILE A 72 -6.80 -8.26 -8.24
C ILE A 72 -7.59 -6.95 -8.29
N LEU A 73 -6.93 -5.82 -8.00
CA LEU A 73 -7.58 -4.53 -7.89
C LEU A 73 -7.74 -3.81 -9.24
N ASP A 74 -7.08 -4.24 -10.32
CA ASP A 74 -6.96 -3.48 -11.57
C ASP A 74 -8.31 -2.96 -12.12
N ASP A 75 -9.35 -3.79 -12.08
CA ASP A 75 -10.70 -3.47 -12.60
C ASP A 75 -11.54 -2.60 -11.66
N VAL A 76 -11.18 -2.50 -10.36
CA VAL A 76 -11.84 -1.61 -9.39
C VAL A 76 -11.07 -0.29 -9.21
N LEU A 77 -9.88 -0.22 -9.80
CA LEU A 77 -9.06 0.95 -10.09
C LEU A 77 -9.86 2.12 -10.66
N THR A 78 -9.94 3.28 -9.99
CA THR A 78 -10.26 4.52 -10.74
C THR A 78 -9.10 4.87 -11.68
N GLU A 79 -9.38 5.65 -12.74
CA GLU A 79 -8.33 6.05 -13.69
C GLU A 79 -7.15 6.78 -13.01
N GLU A 80 -7.45 7.63 -12.02
CA GLU A 80 -6.43 8.35 -11.24
C GLU A 80 -5.55 7.36 -10.45
N GLU A 81 -6.15 6.41 -9.75
CA GLU A 81 -5.46 5.38 -8.96
C GLU A 81 -4.59 4.48 -9.86
N GLN A 82 -5.10 4.07 -11.03
CA GLN A 82 -4.35 3.31 -12.03
C GLN A 82 -3.13 4.09 -12.54
N ILE A 83 -3.26 5.41 -12.75
CA ILE A 83 -2.12 6.26 -13.14
C ILE A 83 -1.05 6.28 -12.04
N ILE A 84 -1.43 6.39 -10.77
CA ILE A 84 -0.49 6.36 -9.63
C ILE A 84 0.24 5.01 -9.59
N VAL A 85 -0.48 3.88 -9.68
CA VAL A 85 0.12 2.54 -9.72
C VAL A 85 1.11 2.41 -10.88
N LYS A 86 0.71 2.85 -12.08
CA LYS A 86 1.56 2.79 -13.28
C LYS A 86 2.82 3.64 -13.11
N LYS A 87 2.72 4.82 -12.50
CA LYS A 87 3.89 5.69 -12.21
C LYS A 87 4.84 5.02 -11.22
N GLY A 88 4.33 4.42 -10.14
CA GLY A 88 5.13 3.66 -9.18
C GLY A 88 5.85 2.48 -9.82
N ARG A 89 5.13 1.68 -10.62
CA ARG A 89 5.69 0.54 -11.37
C ARG A 89 6.83 0.91 -12.32
N ASN A 90 6.76 2.11 -12.90
CA ASN A 90 7.75 2.60 -13.85
C ASN A 90 8.86 3.43 -13.19
N ALA A 91 8.81 3.65 -11.86
CA ALA A 91 9.84 4.38 -11.15
C ALA A 91 11.17 3.62 -11.20
N LYS A 92 12.24 4.33 -11.57
CA LYS A 92 13.58 3.75 -11.62
C LYS A 92 14.15 3.70 -10.20
N THR A 93 14.38 2.50 -9.68
CA THR A 93 15.09 2.31 -8.41
C THR A 93 16.57 2.04 -8.67
N ASN A 94 17.47 2.76 -7.99
CA ASN A 94 18.93 2.57 -8.12
C ASN A 94 19.42 1.34 -7.33
N THR A 95 18.57 0.76 -6.48
CA THR A 95 18.87 -0.37 -5.61
C THR A 95 17.75 -1.39 -5.74
N MET A 96 18.02 -2.50 -6.43
CA MET A 96 17.10 -3.64 -6.52
C MET A 96 17.67 -4.81 -5.72
N PRO A 97 16.87 -5.50 -4.88
CA PRO A 97 17.32 -6.70 -4.21
C PRO A 97 17.73 -7.76 -5.23
N LYS A 98 18.92 -8.37 -5.06
CA LYS A 98 19.49 -9.34 -6.02
C LYS A 98 18.61 -10.57 -6.29
N ASN A 99 17.69 -10.89 -5.38
CA ASN A 99 16.87 -12.11 -5.40
C ASN A 99 15.37 -11.84 -5.62
N ALA A 100 14.96 -10.58 -5.78
CA ALA A 100 13.55 -10.26 -6.02
C ALA A 100 13.22 -10.38 -7.51
N ASN A 101 12.07 -10.96 -7.84
CA ASN A 101 11.54 -10.89 -9.19
C ASN A 101 11.31 -9.41 -9.53
N MET A 102 12.01 -8.93 -10.55
CA MET A 102 11.98 -7.52 -10.96
C MET A 102 10.57 -7.04 -11.29
N ILE A 103 9.71 -7.93 -11.81
CA ILE A 103 8.33 -7.60 -12.15
C ILE A 103 7.51 -7.39 -10.88
N ASP A 104 7.56 -8.35 -9.94
CA ASP A 104 6.82 -8.29 -8.69
C ASP A 104 7.24 -7.06 -7.87
N TYR A 105 8.53 -6.75 -7.83
CA TYR A 105 9.04 -5.58 -7.13
C TYR A 105 8.48 -4.26 -7.71
N LYS A 106 8.39 -4.16 -9.04
CA LYS A 106 7.81 -2.98 -9.70
C LYS A 106 6.32 -2.86 -9.38
N TYR A 107 5.56 -3.94 -9.44
CA TYR A 107 4.14 -3.88 -9.09
C TYR A 107 3.91 -3.57 -7.62
N ALA A 108 4.71 -4.14 -6.70
CA ALA A 108 4.70 -3.78 -5.29
C ALA A 108 4.96 -2.28 -5.07
N THR A 109 5.97 -1.72 -5.73
CA THR A 109 6.24 -0.26 -5.69
C THR A 109 5.04 0.56 -6.19
N GLY A 110 4.34 0.07 -7.21
CA GLY A 110 3.09 0.67 -7.70
C GLY A 110 1.97 0.64 -6.67
N PHE A 111 1.80 -0.48 -5.97
CA PHE A 111 0.83 -0.63 -4.89
C PHE A 111 1.14 0.29 -3.71
N GLU A 112 2.39 0.29 -3.22
CA GLU A 112 2.84 1.16 -2.15
C GLU A 112 2.61 2.63 -2.51
N ALA A 113 2.90 3.03 -3.76
CA ALA A 113 2.64 4.40 -4.21
C ALA A 113 1.14 4.76 -4.16
N LEU A 114 0.26 3.84 -4.52
CA LEU A 114 -1.19 4.03 -4.40
C LEU A 114 -1.62 4.21 -2.94
N ILE A 115 -1.17 3.33 -2.04
CA ILE A 115 -1.49 3.42 -0.61
C ILE A 115 -0.99 4.74 -0.03
N GLY A 116 0.23 5.14 -0.37
CA GLY A 116 0.81 6.43 0.06
C GLY A 116 -0.01 7.63 -0.43
N TYR A 117 -0.42 7.63 -1.70
CA TYR A 117 -1.27 8.67 -2.26
C TYR A 117 -2.63 8.75 -1.54
N LEU A 118 -3.35 7.64 -1.42
CA LEU A 118 -4.64 7.60 -0.74
C LEU A 118 -4.51 8.05 0.72
N TYR A 119 -3.45 7.61 1.40
CA TYR A 119 -3.18 7.99 2.76
C TYR A 119 -2.95 9.49 2.88
N LEU A 120 -2.08 10.10 2.07
CA LEU A 120 -1.81 11.54 2.16
C LEU A 120 -3.04 12.38 1.77
N MET A 121 -3.86 11.90 0.84
CA MET A 121 -5.13 12.53 0.45
C MET A 121 -6.26 12.36 1.48
N GLY A 122 -6.02 11.67 2.61
CA GLY A 122 -7.03 11.44 3.63
C GLY A 122 -8.13 10.45 3.24
N LYS A 123 -7.92 9.65 2.18
CA LYS A 123 -8.89 8.70 1.63
C LYS A 123 -8.86 7.36 2.40
N ASP A 124 -8.98 7.40 3.73
CA ASP A 124 -8.90 6.22 4.60
C ASP A 124 -9.93 5.14 4.24
N SER A 125 -11.19 5.53 4.01
CA SER A 125 -12.25 4.60 3.64
C SER A 125 -11.97 3.88 2.32
N ARG A 126 -11.24 4.51 1.39
CA ARG A 126 -10.85 3.86 0.13
C ARG A 126 -9.75 2.84 0.35
N ILE A 127 -8.80 3.09 1.26
CA ILE A 127 -7.78 2.11 1.66
C ILE A 127 -8.45 0.88 2.28
N GLU A 128 -9.40 1.10 3.18
CA GLU A 128 -10.19 0.03 3.81
C GLU A 128 -10.96 -0.79 2.77
N GLU A 129 -11.70 -0.15 1.86
CA GLU A 129 -12.43 -0.81 0.77
C GLU A 129 -11.52 -1.70 -0.09
N LEU A 130 -10.37 -1.17 -0.54
CA LEU A 130 -9.43 -1.95 -1.36
C LEU A 130 -8.86 -3.15 -0.57
N PHE A 131 -8.61 -2.98 0.73
CA PHE A 131 -8.12 -4.06 1.57
C PHE A 131 -9.17 -5.15 1.82
N GLU A 132 -10.43 -4.78 2.03
CA GLU A 132 -11.52 -5.73 2.19
C GLU A 132 -11.70 -6.62 0.96
N LEU A 133 -11.61 -6.04 -0.24
CA LEU A 133 -11.66 -6.81 -1.50
C LEU A 133 -10.56 -7.89 -1.55
N VAL A 134 -9.34 -7.55 -1.14
CA VAL A 134 -8.20 -8.47 -1.12
C VAL A 134 -8.35 -9.54 -0.04
N SER A 135 -8.65 -9.13 1.20
CA SER A 135 -8.71 -10.03 2.35
C SER A 135 -9.84 -11.05 2.23
N ASN A 136 -10.98 -10.68 1.64
CA ASN A 136 -12.08 -11.60 1.36
C ASN A 136 -11.68 -12.70 0.35
N ILE A 137 -10.79 -12.42 -0.60
CA ILE A 137 -10.33 -13.41 -1.58
C ILE A 137 -9.38 -14.42 -0.91
N GLU A 138 -8.57 -14.00 0.04
CA GLU A 138 -7.67 -14.90 0.78
C GLU A 138 -8.39 -15.73 1.85
N ILE A 139 -9.47 -15.24 2.46
CA ILE A 139 -10.28 -15.99 3.43
C ILE A 139 -11.01 -17.18 2.77
N ASN A 140 -11.30 -17.08 1.46
CA ASN A 140 -12.02 -18.09 0.69
C ASN A 140 -11.12 -19.12 -0.02
N LYS A 141 -9.81 -19.14 0.26
CA LYS A 141 -8.84 -20.14 -0.21
C LYS A 141 -8.24 -20.92 0.96
#